data_AF-A0A847XBB6-F1
#
_entry.id   AF-A0A847XBB6-F1
#
_cell.length_a   1.000
_cell.length_b   1.000
_cell.length_c   1.000
_cell.angle_alpha   90.00
_cell.angle_beta   90.00
_cell.angle_gamma   90.00
#
_symmetry.space_group_name_H-M   'P 1'
#
loop_
_entity.id
_entity.type
_entity.pdbx_description
1 polymer ?
#
loop_
_entity_poly.entity_id
_entity_poly.type
_entity_poly.pdbx_seq_one_letter_code
_entity_poly.pdbx_strand_id
1 'polypeptide(L)' 'MNKTRKVEVFSEKGQKWIEIPFEILRRGDKFRMFEDTGEPVMDGNKNHIFIATSDPYLTEEGVYGISIKC' A
#
# COMPACT_ATOMS: atom_id res chain seq x y z
N MET A 1 -18.64 4.10 -11.38
CA MET A 1 -17.60 3.06 -11.20
C MET A 1 -16.79 3.47 -9.99
N ASN A 2 -16.80 2.66 -8.92
CA ASN A 2 -15.97 2.92 -7.74
C ASN A 2 -14.51 2.74 -8.17
N LYS A 3 -13.81 3.85 -8.35
CA LYS A 3 -12.40 3.84 -8.72
C LYS A 3 -11.60 3.61 -7.44
N THR A 4 -11.18 2.37 -7.21
CA THR A 4 -10.38 1.98 -6.05
C THR A 4 -8.94 1.80 -6.45
N ARG A 5 -8.03 2.37 -5.65
CA ARG A 5 -6.58 2.17 -5.82
C ARG A 5 -6.23 0.69 -5.71
N LYS A 6 -5.21 0.26 -6.45
CA LYS A 6 -4.65 -1.09 -6.34
C LYS A 6 -3.54 -1.10 -5.29
N VAL A 7 -3.51 -2.13 -4.46
CA VAL A 7 -2.45 -2.37 -3.49
C VAL A 7 -1.88 -3.76 -3.73
N GLU A 8 -0.55 -3.87 -3.74
CA GLU A 8 0.13 -5.15 -3.85
C GLU A 8 1.17 -5.33 -2.74
N VAL A 9 1.19 -6.50 -2.12
CA VAL A 9 2.20 -6.90 -1.13
C VAL A 9 3.19 -7.88 -1.74
N PHE A 10 4.46 -7.76 -1.38
CA PHE A 10 5.51 -8.67 -1.83
C PHE A 10 5.50 -9.95 -0.99
N SER A 11 5.22 -11.09 -1.62
CA SER A 11 5.34 -12.40 -1.00
C SER A 11 6.74 -12.95 -1.18
N GLU A 12 7.51 -13.06 -0.11
CA GLU A 12 8.86 -13.65 -0.16
C GLU A 12 8.83 -15.13 -0.56
N LYS A 13 7.81 -15.87 -0.11
CA LYS A 13 7.64 -17.30 -0.45
C LYS A 13 7.48 -17.54 -1.95
N GLY A 14 6.81 -16.64 -2.65
CA GLY A 14 6.56 -16.75 -4.09
C GLY A 14 7.42 -15.79 -4.93
N GLN A 15 8.26 -14.98 -4.30
CA GLN A 15 9.03 -13.88 -4.90
C GLN A 15 8.20 -13.03 -5.88
N LYS A 16 6.96 -12.71 -5.50
CA LYS A 16 6.00 -12.03 -6.38
C LYS A 16 5.14 -11.02 -5.63
N TRP A 17 4.63 -10.06 -6.38
CA TRP A 17 3.62 -9.11 -5.91
C TRP A 17 2.23 -9.74 -6.00
N ILE A 18 1.44 -9.59 -4.94
CA ILE A 18 0.09 -10.13 -4.83
C ILE A 18 -0.84 -8.97 -4.49
N GLU A 19 -1.88 -8.79 -5.31
CA GLU A 19 -2.92 -7.80 -5.04
C GLU A 19 -3.70 -8.18 -3.80
N ILE A 20 -3.87 -7.22 -2.89
CA ILE A 20 -4.62 -7.38 -1.65
C ILE A 20 -5.46 -6.13 -1.36
N PRO A 21 -6.56 -6.23 -0.60
CA PRO A 21 -7.23 -5.06 -0.04
C PRO A 21 -6.29 -4.24 0.86
N PHE A 22 -6.43 -2.91 0.86
CA PHE A 22 -5.59 -2.04 1.69
C PHE A 22 -5.73 -2.36 3.18
N GLU A 23 -6.96 -2.69 3.62
CA GLU A 23 -7.34 -2.93 5.01
C GLU A 23 -6.68 -4.17 5.62
N ILE A 24 -6.15 -5.06 4.79
CA ILE A 24 -5.50 -6.29 5.26
C ILE A 24 -3.97 -6.20 5.25
N LEU A 25 -3.39 -5.07 4.85
CA LEU A 25 -1.97 -4.80 5.06
C LEU A 25 -1.64 -4.95 6.55
N ARG A 26 -0.41 -5.38 6.82
CA ARG A 26 0.11 -5.54 8.17
C ARG A 26 1.42 -4.80 8.33
N ARG A 27 1.70 -4.40 9.58
CA ARG A 27 3.02 -3.93 9.97
C ARG A 27 4.10 -4.93 9.49
N GLY A 28 5.11 -4.41 8.80
CA GLY A 28 6.22 -5.17 8.23
C GLY A 28 6.05 -5.54 6.76
N ASP A 29 4.84 -5.42 6.21
CA ASP A 29 4.62 -5.70 4.78
C ASP A 29 5.42 -4.74 3.90
N LYS A 30 6.12 -5.32 2.92
CA LYS A 30 6.67 -4.57 1.79
C LYS A 30 5.59 -4.49 0.72
N PHE A 31 5.11 -3.29 0.42
CA PHE A 31 3.97 -3.09 -0.48
C PHE A 31 4.22 -1.97 -1.50
N ARG A 32 3.38 -1.92 -2.52
CA ARG A 32 3.31 -0.83 -3.50
C ARG A 32 1.84 -0.52 -3.80
N MET A 33 1.57 0.73 -4.18
CA MET A 33 0.22 1.19 -4.50
C MET A 33 0.19 1.80 -5.89
N PHE A 34 -0.96 1.74 -6.52
CA PHE A 34 -1.21 2.35 -7.82
C PHE A 34 -2.52 3.14 -7.77
N GLU A 35 -2.54 4.27 -8.45
CA GLU A 35 -3.76 5.01 -8.72
C GLU A 35 -4.73 4.16 -9.55
N ASP A 36 -5.99 4.57 -9.59
CA ASP A 36 -7.05 3.94 -10.36
C ASP A 36 -6.76 3.89 -11.89
N THR A 37 -5.91 4.80 -12.35
CA THR A 37 -5.40 4.89 -13.72
C THR A 37 -4.19 3.98 -13.99
N GLY A 38 -3.61 3.38 -12.94
CA GLY A 38 -2.52 2.41 -13.02
C GLY A 38 -1.12 2.97 -12.77
N GLU A 39 -0.97 4.28 -12.60
CA GLU A 39 0.29 4.93 -12.24
C GLU A 39 0.68 4.59 -10.80
N PRO A 40 1.98 4.38 -10.52
CA PRO A 40 2.44 4.09 -9.16
C PRO A 40 2.28 5.32 -8.25
N VAL A 41 1.88 5.08 -7.01
CA VAL A 41 1.94 6.07 -5.94
C VAL A 41 3.41 6.23 -5.53
N MET A 42 3.89 7.48 -5.49
CA MET A 42 5.29 7.83 -5.20
C MET A 42 5.39 8.65 -3.93
N ASP A 43 6.45 8.45 -3.14
CA ASP A 43 6.85 9.39 -2.09
C ASP A 43 7.58 10.62 -2.66
N GLY A 44 7.94 11.57 -1.79
CA GLY A 44 8.71 12.76 -2.17
C GLY A 44 10.12 12.47 -2.71
N ASN A 45 10.65 11.26 -2.49
CA ASN A 45 11.95 10.79 -2.98
C ASN A 45 11.83 9.95 -4.26
N LYS A 46 10.63 9.83 -4.84
CA LYS A 46 10.32 8.99 -6.03
C LYS A 46 10.46 7.49 -5.79
N ASN A 47 10.35 7.03 -4.54
CA ASN A 47 10.19 5.60 -4.25
C ASN A 47 8.71 5.22 -4.40
N HIS A 48 8.46 4.01 -4.92
CA HIS A 48 7.12 3.42 -5.07
C HIS A 48 6.97 2.09 -4.31
N ILE A 49 7.98 1.71 -3.54
CA ILE A 49 7.97 0.51 -2.71
C ILE A 49 8.12 0.99 -1.28
N PHE A 50 7.14 0.61 -0.45
CA PHE A 50 7.03 1.06 0.93
C PHE A 50 7.15 -0.14 1.87
N ILE A 51 7.56 0.14 3.10
CA ILE A 51 7.51 -0.83 4.21
C ILE A 51 6.54 -0.27 5.25
N ALA A 52 5.46 -1.02 5.52
CA ALA A 52 4.47 -0.66 6.52
C ALA A 52 5.09 -0.70 7.92
N THR A 53 4.95 0.38 8.68
CA THR A 53 5.37 0.47 10.09
C THR A 53 4.20 0.41 11.06
N SER A 54 2.97 0.34 10.55
CA SER A 54 1.74 0.11 11.30
C SER A 54 0.82 -0.84 10.54
N ASP A 55 -0.22 -1.33 11.22
CA ASP A 55 -1.42 -1.81 10.53
C ASP A 55 -2.22 -0.59 10.00
N PRO A 56 -3.12 -0.78 9.02
CA PRO A 56 -4.05 0.26 8.60
C PRO A 56 -4.89 0.79 9.77
N TYR A 57 -5.10 2.09 9.82
CA TYR A 57 -5.94 2.79 10.79
C TYR A 57 -6.89 3.76 10.09
N LEU A 58 -8.04 4.04 10.68
CA LEU A 58 -8.92 5.11 10.21
C LEU A 58 -8.35 6.46 10.65
N THR A 59 -8.23 7.39 9.70
CA THR A 59 -7.90 8.78 9.99
C THR A 59 -9.12 9.52 10.53
N GLU A 60 -8.91 10.72 11.07
CA GLU A 60 -10.00 11.60 11.52
C GLU A 60 -11.00 11.95 10.40
N GLU A 61 -10.55 11.87 9.14
CA GLU A 61 -11.36 12.10 7.94
C GLU A 61 -12.16 10.85 7.49
N GLY A 62 -12.06 9.74 8.23
CA GLY A 62 -12.78 8.51 7.92
C GLY A 62 -12.21 7.71 6.74
N VAL A 63 -10.97 7.98 6.34
CA VAL A 63 -10.25 7.21 5.30
C VAL A 63 -9.19 6.31 5.94
N TYR A 64 -8.81 5.23 5.26
CA TYR A 64 -7.72 4.38 5.74
C TYR A 64 -6.36 5.05 5.51
N GLY A 65 -5.54 5.08 6.56
CA GLY A 65 -4.14 5.47 6.54
C GLY A 65 -3.24 4.33 7.00
N ILE A 66 -1.96 4.38 6.63
CA ILE A 66 -0.92 3.47 7.11
C ILE A 66 0.36 4.26 7.29
N SER A 67 1.12 3.97 8.36
CA SER A 67 2.45 4.55 8.55
C SER A 67 3.47 3.76 7.73
N ILE A 68 4.40 4.46 7.10
CA ILE A 68 5.46 3.88 6.29
C ILE A 68 6.84 4.27 6.81
N LYS A 69 7.87 3.50 6.43
CA LYS A 69 9.27 3.89 6.55
C LYS A 69 9.79 4.34 5.18
N CYS A 70 10.33 5.56 5.12
CA CYS A 70 11.05 6.10 3.96
C CYS A 70 12.55 5.81 4.07
#